data_AF-A0A643CJD4-F1
#
_entry.id   AF-A0A643CJD4-F1
#
_cell.length_a   1.000
_cell.length_b   1.000
_cell.length_c   1.000
_cell.angle_alpha   90.00
_cell.angle_beta   90.00
_cell.angle_gamma   90.00
#
_symmetry.space_group_name_H-M   'P 1'
#
loop_
_entity.id
_entity.type
_entity.pdbx_description
1 polymer ?
#
loop_
_entity_poly.entity_id
_entity_poly.type
_entity_poly.pdbx_seq_one_letter_code
_entity_poly.pdbx_strand_id
1 'polypeptide(L)'
;FLCALPRREGYEFFVGQWTGTELHFTALINIQTRGEAAASQLILYHYPELKEEKGIVLMTAEMDSTFLNVAEAQCIANQVQLFYATDRRETYGLVETFNFRPNEFKYMSVIAELEQSGLGAELKCSQNQDKT
;
A
#
# COMPACT_ATOMS: atom_id res chain seq x y z
N PHE A 1 -0.95 -6.74 -5.50
CA PHE A 1 -1.19 -7.06 -4.08
C PHE A 1 -2.09 -5.99 -3.45
N LEU A 2 -2.68 -6.23 -2.29
CA LEU A 2 -3.65 -5.34 -1.64
C LEU A 2 -3.03 -4.63 -0.43
N CYS A 3 -3.18 -3.31 -0.31
CA CYS A 3 -2.82 -2.52 0.86
C CYS A 3 -4.08 -1.90 1.48
N ALA A 4 -4.13 -1.84 2.81
CA ALA A 4 -5.23 -1.26 3.57
C ALA A 4 -4.87 0.15 4.04
N LEU A 5 -5.69 1.13 3.72
CA LEU A 5 -5.58 2.49 4.23
C LEU A 5 -6.63 2.71 5.33
N PRO A 6 -6.22 3.00 6.58
CA PRO A 6 -7.17 3.35 7.63
C PRO A 6 -7.99 4.59 7.25
N ARG A 7 -9.30 4.49 7.35
CA ARG A 7 -10.24 5.61 7.23
C ARG A 7 -11.06 5.73 8.52
N ARG A 8 -11.90 6.76 8.60
CA ARG A 8 -12.67 7.07 9.82
C ARG A 8 -13.55 5.89 10.24
N GLU A 9 -14.15 5.23 9.25
CA GLU A 9 -14.97 4.04 9.44
C GLU A 9 -14.37 2.90 8.59
N GLY A 10 -13.53 2.10 9.22
CA GLY A 10 -12.93 0.92 8.61
C GLY A 10 -11.71 1.23 7.74
N TYR A 11 -11.64 0.60 6.57
CA TYR A 11 -10.48 0.59 5.70
C TYR A 11 -10.88 0.76 4.25
N GLU A 12 -10.11 1.56 3.53
CA GLU A 12 -10.12 1.58 2.08
C GLU A 12 -8.99 0.71 1.55
N PHE A 13 -9.23 -0.03 0.47
CA PHE A 13 -8.22 -0.90 -0.13
C PHE A 13 -7.66 -0.32 -1.42
N PHE A 14 -6.33 -0.40 -1.55
CA PHE A 14 -5.59 -0.08 -2.77
C PHE A 14 -4.93 -1.33 -3.33
N VAL A 15 -5.05 -1.53 -4.64
CA VAL A 15 -4.34 -2.57 -5.37
C VAL A 15 -3.02 -1.99 -5.88
N GLY A 16 -1.91 -2.52 -5.37
CA GLY A 16 -0.57 -2.25 -5.86
C GLY A 16 -0.18 -3.22 -6.97
N GLN A 17 0.21 -2.69 -8.13
CA GLN A 17 0.70 -3.44 -9.29
C GLN A 17 2.11 -2.99 -9.65
N TRP A 18 3.04 -3.95 -9.68
CA TRP A 18 4.41 -3.71 -10.13
C TRP A 18 4.49 -3.67 -11.65
N THR A 19 5.21 -2.68 -12.18
CA THR A 19 5.58 -2.55 -13.59
C THR A 19 7.05 -2.15 -13.64
N GLY A 20 7.94 -3.12 -13.87
CA GLY A 20 9.39 -2.86 -13.78
C GLY A 20 9.78 -2.44 -12.36
N THR A 21 10.34 -1.23 -12.21
CA THR A 21 10.72 -0.64 -10.92
C THR A 21 9.66 0.31 -10.34
N GLU A 22 8.50 0.38 -10.99
CA GLU A 22 7.38 1.23 -10.60
C GLU A 22 6.30 0.41 -9.89
N LEU A 23 5.70 0.97 -8.86
CA LEU A 23 4.58 0.38 -8.15
C LEU A 23 3.39 1.32 -8.19
N HIS A 24 2.36 0.93 -8.95
CA HIS A 24 1.14 1.68 -9.15
C HIS A 24 0.07 1.24 -8.17
N PHE A 25 -0.44 2.18 -7.39
CA PHE A 25 -1.56 1.97 -6.48
C PHE A 25 -2.83 2.58 -7.04
N THR A 26 -3.84 1.74 -7.16
CA THR A 26 -5.18 2.14 -7.57
C THR A 26 -6.21 1.71 -6.54
N ALA A 27 -7.09 2.61 -6.10
CA ALA A 27 -8.17 2.29 -5.18
C ALA A 27 -9.04 1.17 -5.75
N LEU A 28 -9.33 0.13 -4.96
CA LEU A 28 -10.08 -1.05 -5.40
C LEU A 28 -11.46 -0.67 -5.94
N ILE A 29 -12.12 0.32 -5.32
CA ILE A 29 -13.41 0.82 -5.79
C ILE A 29 -13.33 1.48 -7.17
N ASN A 30 -12.21 2.15 -7.49
CA ASN A 30 -12.01 2.75 -8.81
C ASN A 30 -11.79 1.68 -9.88
N ILE A 31 -11.07 0.60 -9.56
CA ILE A 31 -10.94 -0.56 -10.45
C ILE A 31 -12.31 -1.20 -10.70
N GLN A 32 -13.11 -1.40 -9.65
CA GLN A 32 -14.44 -2.03 -9.77
C GLN A 32 -15.44 -1.18 -10.57
N THR A 33 -15.33 0.14 -10.49
CA THR A 33 -16.28 1.06 -11.16
C THR A 33 -15.84 1.52 -12.54
N ARG A 34 -14.52 1.56 -12.83
CA ARG A 34 -13.96 2.11 -14.07
C ARG A 34 -13.14 1.11 -14.89
N GLY A 35 -12.82 -0.07 -14.34
CA GLY A 35 -12.03 -1.09 -15.02
C GLY A 35 -10.65 -0.58 -15.43
N GLU A 36 -10.27 -0.83 -16.68
CA GLU A 36 -8.98 -0.44 -17.26
C GLU A 36 -8.76 1.08 -17.32
N ALA A 37 -9.82 1.88 -17.24
CA ALA A 37 -9.72 3.35 -17.21
C ALA A 37 -9.42 3.92 -15.81
N ALA A 38 -9.26 3.08 -14.79
CA ALA A 38 -8.92 3.52 -13.44
C ALA A 38 -7.46 4.02 -13.38
N ALA A 39 -7.28 5.33 -13.20
CA ALA A 39 -5.95 5.92 -13.02
C ALA A 39 -5.37 5.56 -11.64
N SER A 40 -4.04 5.46 -11.56
CA SER A 40 -3.33 5.31 -10.28
C SER A 40 -3.43 6.58 -9.44
N GLN A 41 -3.68 6.43 -8.14
CA GLN A 41 -3.69 7.56 -7.19
C GLN A 41 -2.34 7.77 -6.52
N LEU A 42 -1.48 6.75 -6.53
CA LEU A 42 -0.11 6.82 -6.02
C LEU A 42 0.78 5.93 -6.88
N ILE A 43 1.93 6.45 -7.29
CA ILE A 43 2.96 5.70 -8.02
C ILE A 43 4.26 5.85 -7.25
N LEU A 44 4.91 4.74 -6.91
CA LEU A 44 6.25 4.73 -6.34
C LEU A 44 7.26 4.37 -7.41
N TYR A 45 8.27 5.21 -7.60
CA TYR A 45 9.38 4.95 -8.52
C TYR A 45 10.61 4.56 -7.73
N HIS A 46 11.24 3.45 -8.10
CA HIS A 46 12.51 3.01 -7.53
C HIS A 46 13.64 3.16 -8.55
N TYR A 47 14.71 3.82 -8.14
CA TYR A 47 15.92 4.10 -8.93
C TYR A 47 17.09 3.26 -8.37
N PRO A 48 17.36 2.08 -8.94
CA PRO A 48 18.32 1.11 -8.40
C PRO A 48 19.78 1.38 -8.81
N GLU A 49 20.07 2.45 -9.57
CA GLU A 49 21.35 2.72 -10.21
C GLU A 49 22.50 2.84 -9.21
N LEU A 50 22.22 3.29 -7.98
CA LEU A 50 23.21 3.45 -6.92
C LEU A 50 23.39 2.19 -6.03
N LYS A 51 22.67 1.10 -6.33
CA LYS A 51 22.64 -0.09 -5.47
C LYS A 51 23.99 -0.78 -5.40
N GLU A 52 24.65 -1.00 -6.53
CA GLU A 52 25.93 -1.74 -6.57
C GLU A 52 27.07 -0.93 -5.96
N GLU A 53 27.15 0.37 -6.27
CA GLU A 53 28.24 1.24 -5.83
C GLU A 53 28.08 1.73 -4.38
N LYS A 54 26.84 2.02 -3.95
CA LYS A 54 26.56 2.70 -2.69
C LYS A 54 25.64 1.93 -1.75
N GLY A 55 25.08 0.79 -2.18
CA GLY A 55 24.12 0.02 -1.39
C GLY A 55 22.78 0.74 -1.18
N ILE A 56 22.44 1.73 -2.02
CA ILE A 56 21.26 2.58 -1.85
C ILE A 56 20.36 2.48 -3.10
N VAL A 57 19.05 2.44 -2.88
CA VAL A 57 18.02 2.62 -3.91
C VAL A 57 17.27 3.90 -3.56
N LEU A 58 17.16 4.84 -4.50
CA LEU A 58 16.36 6.04 -4.29
C LEU A 58 14.90 5.75 -4.61
N MET A 59 13.99 6.31 -3.81
CA MET A 59 12.55 6.19 -4.03
C MET A 59 11.93 7.58 -4.07
N THR A 60 11.06 7.83 -5.04
CA THR A 60 10.17 8.99 -5.07
C THR A 60 8.73 8.54 -5.32
N ALA A 61 7.77 9.42 -5.05
CA ALA A 61 6.37 9.14 -5.24
C ALA A 61 5.68 10.26 -6.04
N GLU A 62 4.77 9.87 -6.92
CA GLU A 62 3.78 10.75 -7.53
C GLU A 62 2.41 10.41 -6.93
N MET A 63 1.63 11.42 -6.54
CA MET A 63 0.37 11.22 -5.83
C MET A 63 -0.69 12.19 -6.33
N ASP A 64 -1.92 11.68 -6.50
CA ASP A 64 -3.11 12.51 -6.68
C ASP A 64 -3.53 13.11 -5.33
N SER A 65 -3.20 14.38 -5.14
CA SER A 65 -3.50 15.13 -3.90
C SER A 65 -4.98 15.42 -3.67
N THR A 66 -5.84 15.14 -4.66
CA THR A 66 -7.30 15.20 -4.47
C THR A 66 -7.85 13.95 -3.80
N PHE A 67 -7.09 12.83 -3.83
CA PHE A 67 -7.53 11.53 -3.31
C PHE A 67 -6.77 11.09 -2.04
N LEU A 68 -5.49 11.44 -1.96
CA LEU A 68 -4.61 11.07 -0.86
C LEU A 68 -3.91 12.31 -0.30
N ASN A 69 -3.75 12.33 1.03
CA ASN A 69 -2.78 13.22 1.65
C ASN A 69 -1.41 12.52 1.83
N VAL A 70 -0.39 13.30 2.19
CA VAL A 70 0.99 12.79 2.32
C VAL A 70 1.10 11.66 3.34
N ALA A 71 0.44 11.77 4.49
CA ALA A 71 0.50 10.75 5.54
C ALA A 71 -0.18 9.43 5.10
N GLU A 72 -1.26 9.53 4.33
CA GLU A 72 -1.94 8.38 3.73
C GLU A 72 -1.07 7.68 2.68
N ALA A 73 -0.45 8.45 1.78
CA ALA A 73 0.49 7.89 0.80
C ALA A 73 1.72 7.24 1.48
N GLN A 74 2.27 7.86 2.51
CA GLN A 74 3.34 7.27 3.32
C GLN A 74 2.91 5.96 4.00
N CYS A 75 1.67 5.90 4.52
CA CYS A 75 1.12 4.68 5.10
C CYS A 75 1.06 3.54 4.07
N ILE A 76 0.62 3.82 2.84
CA ILE A 76 0.62 2.83 1.75
C ILE A 76 2.05 2.43 1.37
N ALA A 77 2.97 3.38 1.23
CA ALA A 77 4.38 3.10 0.91
C ALA A 77 5.06 2.23 1.98
N ASN A 78 4.81 2.50 3.26
CA ASN A 78 5.38 1.72 4.37
C ASN A 78 4.84 0.27 4.40
N GLN A 79 3.60 0.04 3.94
CA GLN A 79 3.09 -1.32 3.79
C GLN A 79 3.86 -2.12 2.75
N VAL A 80 4.41 -1.48 1.71
CA VAL A 80 5.29 -2.18 0.74
C VAL A 80 6.50 -2.76 1.45
N GLN A 81 7.10 -1.98 2.35
CA GLN A 81 8.21 -2.47 3.17
C GLN A 81 7.76 -3.61 4.09
N LEU A 82 6.61 -3.46 4.76
CA LEU A 82 6.05 -4.51 5.62
C LEU A 82 5.89 -5.85 4.90
N PHE A 83 5.28 -5.84 3.71
CA PHE A 83 4.91 -7.07 3.00
C PHE A 83 6.00 -7.63 2.09
N TYR A 84 6.94 -6.82 1.61
CA TYR A 84 7.98 -7.26 0.65
C TYR A 84 9.41 -7.20 1.19
N ALA A 85 9.66 -6.50 2.29
CA ALA A 85 11.02 -6.23 2.79
C ALA A 85 11.24 -6.62 4.25
N THR A 86 10.37 -7.47 4.82
CA THR A 86 10.59 -8.04 6.16
C THR A 86 10.94 -9.52 6.08
N ASP A 87 11.68 -10.01 7.07
CA ASP A 87 12.04 -11.44 7.18
C ASP A 87 10.87 -12.32 7.69
N ARG A 88 9.69 -11.72 7.94
CA ARG A 88 8.50 -12.42 8.42
C ARG A 88 7.80 -13.12 7.27
N ARG A 89 7.99 -14.44 7.16
CA ARG A 89 7.38 -15.28 6.12
C ARG A 89 5.85 -15.14 6.04
N GLU A 90 5.19 -14.87 7.15
CA GLU A 90 3.74 -14.71 7.21
C GLU A 90 3.26 -13.51 6.38
N THR A 91 4.02 -12.41 6.39
CA THR A 91 3.67 -11.17 5.67
C THR A 91 3.80 -11.35 4.16
N TYR A 92 4.94 -11.86 3.69
CA TYR A 92 5.12 -12.16 2.26
C TYR A 92 4.21 -13.31 1.80
N GLY A 93 3.88 -14.25 2.67
CA GLY A 93 2.94 -15.33 2.38
C GLY A 93 1.54 -14.83 2.00
N LEU A 94 1.12 -13.65 2.49
CA LEU A 94 -0.12 -12.99 2.04
C LEU A 94 0.00 -12.51 0.58
N VAL A 95 1.16 -11.98 0.20
CA VAL A 95 1.47 -11.58 -1.18
C VAL A 95 1.43 -12.79 -2.11
N GLU A 96 2.09 -13.89 -1.73
CA GLU A 96 2.09 -15.12 -2.52
C GLU A 96 0.67 -15.70 -2.66
N THR A 97 -0.08 -15.77 -1.56
CA THR A 97 -1.46 -16.29 -1.57
C THR A 97 -2.35 -15.44 -2.46
N PHE A 98 -2.24 -14.11 -2.39
CA PHE A 98 -2.99 -13.21 -3.27
C PHE A 98 -2.72 -13.47 -4.76
N ASN A 99 -1.45 -13.64 -5.15
CA ASN A 99 -1.07 -13.77 -6.55
C ASN A 99 -1.26 -15.19 -7.12
N PHE A 100 -1.04 -16.24 -6.31
CA PHE A 100 -1.03 -17.63 -6.79
C PHE A 100 -2.23 -18.46 -6.33
N ARG A 101 -2.87 -18.09 -5.22
CA ARG A 101 -4.01 -18.82 -4.62
C ARG A 101 -5.11 -17.85 -4.17
N PRO A 102 -5.67 -17.03 -5.07
CA PRO A 102 -6.60 -15.96 -4.70
C PRO A 102 -7.86 -16.46 -3.97
N ASN A 103 -8.30 -17.69 -4.22
CA ASN A 103 -9.44 -18.31 -3.52
C ASN A 103 -9.18 -18.58 -2.03
N GLU A 104 -7.91 -18.67 -1.62
CA GLU A 104 -7.50 -18.86 -0.23
C GLU A 104 -7.18 -17.52 0.46
N PHE A 105 -7.11 -16.42 -0.30
CA PHE A 105 -6.71 -15.12 0.19
C PHE A 105 -7.77 -14.50 1.11
N LYS A 106 -7.33 -13.93 2.23
CA LYS A 106 -8.19 -13.27 3.22
C LYS A 106 -7.72 -11.84 3.44
N TYR A 107 -8.48 -10.87 2.95
CA TYR A 107 -8.14 -9.44 3.12
C TYR A 107 -8.07 -9.02 4.60
N MET A 108 -8.83 -9.67 5.48
CA MET A 108 -8.78 -9.40 6.93
C MET A 108 -7.40 -9.69 7.53
N SER A 109 -6.63 -10.62 6.94
CA SER A 109 -5.25 -10.88 7.37
C SER A 109 -4.30 -9.72 7.03
N VAL A 110 -4.57 -8.98 5.94
CA VAL A 110 -3.81 -7.77 5.60
C VAL A 110 -4.07 -6.67 6.64
N ILE A 111 -5.33 -6.49 7.05
CA ILE A 111 -5.69 -5.55 8.11
C ILE A 111 -5.02 -5.93 9.43
N ALA A 112 -5.05 -7.21 9.80
CA ALA A 112 -4.45 -7.67 11.06
C ALA A 112 -2.93 -7.42 11.10
N GLU A 113 -2.21 -7.69 10.01
CA GLU A 113 -0.77 -7.40 9.92
C GLU A 113 -0.48 -5.89 9.98
N LEU A 114 -1.32 -5.07 9.32
CA LEU A 114 -1.20 -3.62 9.40
C LEU A 114 -1.37 -3.13 10.85
N GLU A 115 -2.42 -3.57 11.54
CA GLU A 115 -2.68 -3.18 12.93
C GLU A 115 -1.57 -3.67 13.88
N GLN A 116 -1.08 -4.90 13.70
CA GLN A 116 0.02 -5.44 14.49
C GLN A 116 1.31 -4.64 14.29
N SER A 117 1.58 -4.16 13.07
CA SER A 117 2.76 -3.34 12.79
C SER A 117 2.69 -1.91 13.36
N GLY A 118 1.49 -1.44 13.74
CA GLY A 118 1.24 -0.07 14.17
C GLY A 118 1.25 0.97 13.03
N LEU A 119 1.47 0.55 11.79
CA LEU A 119 1.45 1.44 10.63
C LEU A 119 0.06 2.08 10.46
N GLY A 120 0.04 3.40 10.25
CA GLY A 120 -1.20 4.15 10.06
C GLY A 120 -2.04 4.34 11.34
N ALA A 121 -1.53 4.00 12.53
CA ALA A 121 -2.23 4.23 13.79
C ALA A 121 -2.58 5.73 14.00
N GLU A 122 -1.67 6.62 13.61
CA GLU A 122 -1.87 8.07 13.68
C GLU A 122 -3.02 8.55 12.80
N LEU A 123 -3.22 7.95 11.62
CA LEU A 123 -4.30 8.28 10.70
C LEU A 123 -5.68 8.01 11.31
N LYS A 124 -5.82 6.92 12.10
CA LYS A 124 -7.05 6.64 12.85
C LYS A 124 -7.31 7.68 13.95
N CYS A 125 -6.25 8.22 14.56
CA CYS A 125 -6.36 9.16 15.67
C CYS A 125 -6.73 10.57 15.21
N SER A 126 -6.07 11.09 14.17
CA SER A 126 -6.33 12.42 13.62
C SER A 126 -7.76 12.56 13.08
N GLN A 127 -8.28 11.52 12.43
CA GLN A 127 -9.66 11.53 11.90
C GLN A 127 -10.75 11.53 13.00
N ASN A 128 -10.40 11.20 14.24
CA ASN A 128 -11.31 11.28 15.38
C ASN A 128 -11.32 12.66 16.07
N GLN A 129 -10.27 13.47 15.87
CA GLN A 129 -10.10 14.77 16.54
C GLN A 129 -10.80 15.94 15.84
N ASP A 130 -11.05 15.86 14.53
CA ASP A 130 -11.77 16.88 13.73
C ASP A 130 -13.27 17.06 14.10
N LYS A 131 -13.68 16.57 15.27
CA LYS A 131 -15.05 16.66 15.83
C LYS A 131 -15.15 17.49 17.12
N THR A 132 -14.09 18.17 17.55
CA THR A 132 -14.10 19.04 18.75
C THR A 132 -13.79 20.47 18.38
#